data_AF-A0A3D2PSR6-F1
#
_entry.id   AF-A0A3D2PSR6-F1
#
_cell.length_a   1.000
_cell.length_b   1.000
_cell.length_c   1.000
_cell.angle_alpha   90.00
_cell.angle_beta   90.00
_cell.angle_gamma   90.00
#
_symmetry.space_group_name_H-M   'P 1'
#
loop_
_entity.id
_entity.type
_entity.pdbx_description
1 polymer ?
#
loop_
_entity_poly.entity_id
_entity_poly.type
_entity_poly.pdbx_seq_one_letter_code
_entity_poly.pdbx_strand_id
1 'polypeptide(L)'
;MSNIYRDVTLNQVSENDIGKTLRVAGWVENIRDHGGVSFIDLRDMYAVMQIVIRDGKLLEGIRKEQAVSIEGLIEKRDEETYNPKIPTGTIELEAKSVDILGEVYTQLPFEVMTSKEVREDVRLKYRYLDLRNQKVKDNIIFRSRVISFLREKMTEMGFLEIQTPILCASSPEGARDYIVPSRKYKGKFYALPQAPQQYKQLLMVSGFDKYFQVAPCFRDEDARADRSPGEFYQLDFEMSFATQEDVFKIGEEV
;
A
#
# COMPACT_ATOMS: atom_id res chain seq x y z
N MET A 1 5.20 14.16 13.56
CA MET A 1 6.50 13.49 13.79
C MET A 1 7.54 14.30 13.04
N SER A 2 8.22 15.21 13.76
CA SER A 2 9.35 15.95 13.20
C SER A 2 10.62 15.11 13.33
N ASN A 3 11.49 15.15 12.32
CA ASN A 3 12.81 14.55 12.31
C ASN A 3 13.73 15.32 11.35
N ILE A 4 14.94 14.81 11.15
CA ILE A 4 15.96 15.47 10.31
C ILE A 4 15.52 15.70 8.85
N TYR A 5 14.58 14.94 8.31
CA TYR A 5 14.14 15.03 6.92
C TYR A 5 12.87 15.87 6.73
N ARG A 6 11.99 15.95 7.73
CA ARG A 6 10.74 16.73 7.66
C ARG A 6 10.18 17.00 9.05
N ASP A 7 9.48 18.12 9.17
CA ASP A 7 8.74 18.47 10.37
C ASP A 7 7.35 17.83 10.40
N VAL A 8 6.70 17.80 9.24
CA VAL A 8 5.32 17.37 9.05
C VAL A 8 5.16 16.64 7.71
N THR A 9 4.08 15.87 7.58
CA THR A 9 3.65 15.33 6.29
C THR A 9 2.92 16.39 5.48
N LEU A 10 2.90 16.26 4.16
CA LEU A 10 2.36 17.32 3.29
C LEU A 10 0.88 17.58 3.54
N ASN A 11 0.10 16.56 3.90
CA ASN A 11 -1.33 16.71 4.23
C ASN A 11 -1.61 17.40 5.58
N GLN A 12 -0.58 17.68 6.39
CA GLN A 12 -0.71 18.38 7.66
C GLN A 12 -0.42 19.87 7.55
N VAL A 13 0.11 20.34 6.42
CA VAL A 13 0.39 21.76 6.21
C VAL A 13 -0.90 22.46 5.77
N SER A 14 -1.19 23.60 6.39
CA SER A 14 -2.43 24.35 6.19
C SER A 14 -2.19 25.85 6.14
N GLU A 15 -3.25 26.64 5.91
CA GLU A 15 -3.18 28.10 5.96
C GLU A 15 -2.73 28.65 7.32
N ASN A 16 -2.91 27.88 8.41
CA ASN A 16 -2.41 28.25 9.73
C ASN A 16 -0.88 28.23 9.83
N ASP A 17 -0.19 27.73 8.81
CA ASP A 17 1.26 27.65 8.74
C ASP A 17 1.88 28.77 7.90
N ILE A 18 1.07 29.63 7.28
CA ILE A 18 1.55 30.79 6.51
C ILE A 18 2.48 31.64 7.38
N GLY A 19 3.63 32.00 6.82
CA GLY A 19 4.69 32.76 7.50
C GLY A 19 5.62 31.91 8.36
N LYS A 20 5.38 30.60 8.53
CA LYS A 20 6.31 29.68 9.20
C LYS A 20 7.31 29.10 8.21
N THR A 21 8.54 28.90 8.65
CA THR A 21 9.51 28.07 7.93
C THR A 21 9.32 26.61 8.36
N LEU A 22 9.11 25.72 7.39
CA LEU A 22 8.93 24.29 7.62
C LEU A 22 9.85 23.49 6.72
N ARG A 23 10.27 22.31 7.20
CA ARG A 23 10.91 21.28 6.39
C ARG A 23 9.91 20.21 5.99
N VAL A 24 9.86 19.91 4.70
CA VAL A 24 9.03 18.84 4.12
C VAL A 24 9.88 17.89 3.30
N ALA A 25 9.45 16.64 3.14
CA ALA A 25 10.16 15.67 2.32
C ALA A 25 9.20 14.80 1.51
N GLY A 26 9.64 14.42 0.32
CA GLY A 26 8.86 13.63 -0.62
C GLY A 26 9.64 13.32 -1.89
N TRP A 27 8.90 12.97 -2.93
CA TRP A 27 9.40 12.73 -4.27
C TRP A 27 8.99 13.87 -5.20
N VAL A 28 9.92 14.29 -6.05
CA VAL A 28 9.67 15.28 -7.09
C VAL A 28 8.73 14.67 -8.14
N GLU A 29 7.45 15.00 -8.11
CA GLU A 29 6.47 14.48 -9.07
C GLU A 29 6.60 15.16 -10.43
N ASN A 30 6.72 16.49 -10.41
CA ASN A 30 6.83 17.30 -11.62
C ASN A 30 7.71 18.52 -11.40
N ILE A 31 8.27 19.05 -12.49
CA ILE A 31 9.12 20.24 -12.50
C ILE A 31 8.62 21.15 -13.64
N ARG A 32 8.40 22.43 -13.34
CA ARG A 32 7.93 23.44 -14.30
C ARG A 32 8.82 24.68 -14.18
N ASP A 33 9.62 24.96 -15.21
CA ASP A 33 10.55 26.09 -15.23
C ASP A 33 10.07 27.21 -16.18
N HIS A 34 9.97 28.44 -15.67
CA HIS A 34 9.56 29.63 -16.41
C HIS A 34 10.70 30.67 -16.53
N GLY A 35 11.97 30.25 -16.35
CA GLY A 35 13.18 31.05 -16.57
C GLY A 35 13.55 32.00 -15.43
N GLY A 36 12.57 32.55 -14.69
CA GLY A 36 12.79 33.37 -13.49
C GLY A 36 12.24 32.78 -12.20
N VAL A 37 11.35 31.79 -12.31
CA VAL A 37 10.78 31.03 -11.20
C VAL A 37 10.52 29.62 -11.67
N SER A 38 10.83 28.66 -10.81
CA SER A 38 10.58 27.25 -11.03
C SER A 38 9.62 26.70 -9.98
N PHE A 39 8.83 25.72 -10.38
CA PHE A 39 7.86 25.05 -9.51
C PHE A 39 8.15 23.56 -9.49
N ILE A 40 8.21 22.99 -8.30
CA ILE A 40 8.23 21.54 -8.09
C ILE A 40 6.89 21.14 -7.48
N ASP A 41 6.27 20.11 -8.03
CA ASP A 41 5.20 19.40 -7.34
C ASP A 41 5.86 18.30 -6.48
N LEU A 42 5.91 18.50 -5.16
CA LEU A 42 6.47 17.56 -4.22
C LEU A 42 5.35 16.64 -3.71
N ARG A 43 5.52 15.33 -3.89
CA ARG A 43 4.56 14.30 -3.47
C ARG A 43 5.10 13.50 -2.30
N ASP A 44 4.30 13.27 -1.26
CA ASP A 44 4.55 12.23 -0.28
C ASP A 44 3.46 11.11 -0.34
N MET A 45 3.29 10.33 0.73
CA MET A 45 2.23 9.32 0.75
C MET A 45 0.82 9.94 0.74
N TYR A 46 0.68 11.15 1.29
CA TYR A 46 -0.58 11.71 1.76
C TYR A 46 -1.09 12.88 0.92
N ALA A 47 -0.19 13.69 0.34
CA ALA A 47 -0.57 14.83 -0.48
C ALA A 47 0.51 15.19 -1.50
N VAL A 48 0.18 16.16 -2.35
CA VAL A 48 1.09 16.87 -3.25
C VAL A 48 1.07 18.34 -2.83
N MET A 49 2.24 18.98 -2.76
CA MET A 49 2.42 20.39 -2.46
C MET A 49 3.29 21.05 -3.51
N GLN A 50 2.98 22.30 -3.88
CA GLN A 50 3.85 23.09 -4.74
C GLN A 50 4.97 23.73 -3.93
N ILE A 51 6.17 23.61 -4.47
CA ILE A 51 7.37 24.24 -3.99
C ILE A 51 7.77 25.28 -5.02
N VAL A 52 7.98 26.51 -4.60
CA VAL A 52 8.45 27.62 -5.43
C VAL A 52 9.95 27.77 -5.24
N ILE A 53 10.69 27.77 -6.34
CA ILE A 53 12.13 27.99 -6.38
C ILE A 53 12.39 29.29 -7.13
N ARG A 54 12.86 30.30 -6.40
CA ARG A 54 13.27 31.60 -6.98
C ARG A 54 14.77 31.69 -7.25
N ASP A 55 15.60 30.98 -6.48
CA ASP A 55 17.03 30.82 -6.76
C ASP A 55 17.26 29.56 -7.60
N GLY A 56 17.59 29.75 -8.88
CA GLY A 56 17.82 28.66 -9.83
C GLY A 56 18.91 27.67 -9.39
N LYS A 57 19.83 28.07 -8.50
CA LYS A 57 20.84 27.15 -7.94
C LYS A 57 20.22 26.01 -7.14
N LEU A 58 19.08 26.26 -6.49
CA LEU A 58 18.38 25.22 -5.71
C LEU A 58 17.71 24.15 -6.60
N LEU A 59 17.50 24.44 -7.89
CA LEU A 59 16.96 23.49 -8.85
C LEU A 59 18.06 22.63 -9.50
N GLU A 60 19.32 23.06 -9.42
CA GLU A 60 20.43 22.40 -10.10
C GLU A 60 20.56 20.94 -9.63
N GLY A 61 20.54 20.01 -10.59
CA GLY A 61 20.59 18.58 -10.30
C GLY A 61 19.27 17.91 -9.90
N ILE A 62 18.19 18.68 -9.68
CA ILE A 62 16.87 18.12 -9.36
C ILE A 62 16.22 17.49 -10.59
N ARG A 63 15.70 16.28 -10.42
CA ARG A 63 15.04 15.46 -11.45
C ARG A 63 13.75 14.85 -10.89
N LYS A 64 12.80 14.55 -11.79
CA LYS A 64 11.58 13.81 -11.43
C LYS A 64 11.94 12.51 -10.71
N GLU A 65 11.13 12.18 -9.71
CA GLU A 65 11.18 11.00 -8.85
C GLU A 65 12.40 10.86 -7.93
N GLN A 66 13.27 11.87 -7.85
CA GLN A 66 14.25 11.98 -6.76
C GLN A 66 13.54 12.17 -5.43
N ALA A 67 14.11 11.58 -4.38
CA ALA A 67 13.69 11.84 -3.01
C ALA A 67 14.44 13.08 -2.49
N VAL A 68 13.71 14.06 -1.97
CA VAL A 68 14.27 15.33 -1.52
C VAL A 68 13.69 15.74 -0.17
N SER A 69 14.47 16.49 0.61
CA SER A 69 14.01 17.29 1.75
C SER A 69 14.16 18.76 1.40
N ILE A 70 13.14 19.56 1.67
CA ILE A 70 13.09 20.97 1.31
C ILE A 70 12.67 21.76 2.54
N GLU A 71 13.47 22.75 2.91
CA GLU A 71 13.13 23.73 3.95
C GLU A 71 12.79 25.06 3.30
N GLY A 72 11.71 25.68 3.74
CA GLY A 72 11.28 26.95 3.19
C GLY A 72 10.09 27.58 3.89
N LEU A 73 9.74 28.78 3.43
CA LEU A 73 8.66 29.59 4.00
C LEU A 73 7.32 29.15 3.41
N ILE A 74 6.32 28.89 4.24
CA ILE A 74 4.96 28.66 3.75
C ILE A 74 4.33 30.01 3.38
N GLU A 75 3.88 30.10 2.14
CA GLU A 75 3.23 31.27 1.58
C GLU A 75 1.83 30.92 1.10
N LYS A 76 0.97 31.95 1.08
CA LYS A 76 -0.33 31.86 0.44
C LYS A 76 -0.13 32.03 -1.06
N ARG A 77 -0.74 31.17 -1.86
CA ARG A 77 -0.75 31.34 -3.32
C ARG A 77 -1.57 32.56 -3.72
N ASP A 78 -1.30 33.08 -4.91
CA ASP A 78 -2.22 33.99 -5.58
C ASP A 78 -3.56 33.29 -5.84
N GLU A 79 -4.68 33.96 -5.59
CA GLU A 79 -6.03 33.37 -5.67
C GLU A 79 -6.34 32.81 -7.08
N GLU A 80 -5.78 33.42 -8.12
CA GLU A 80 -5.90 32.95 -9.52
C GLU A 80 -5.18 31.60 -9.76
N THR A 81 -4.27 31.21 -8.88
CA THR A 81 -3.42 30.01 -9.01
C THR A 81 -3.80 28.89 -8.02
N TYR A 82 -4.93 29.07 -7.32
CA TYR A 82 -5.46 28.04 -6.43
C TYR A 82 -5.77 26.75 -7.20
N ASN A 83 -5.36 25.63 -6.62
CA ASN A 83 -5.63 24.32 -7.18
C ASN A 83 -6.64 23.55 -6.31
N PRO A 84 -7.94 23.56 -6.66
CA PRO A 84 -8.96 22.89 -5.85
C PRO A 84 -8.86 21.36 -5.85
N LYS A 85 -7.96 20.78 -6.66
CA LYS A 85 -7.79 19.33 -6.77
C LYS A 85 -6.88 18.73 -5.70
N ILE A 86 -6.13 19.55 -4.96
CA ILE A 86 -5.19 19.09 -3.93
C ILE A 86 -5.44 19.82 -2.59
N PRO A 87 -5.23 19.16 -1.44
CA PRO A 87 -5.50 19.75 -0.13
C PRO A 87 -4.67 21.01 0.16
N THR A 88 -3.43 21.07 -0.32
CA THR A 88 -2.53 22.23 -0.14
C THR A 88 -2.70 23.24 -1.27
N GLY A 89 -3.86 23.25 -1.94
CA GLY A 89 -4.08 23.99 -3.18
C GLY A 89 -4.09 25.50 -3.05
N THR A 90 -4.23 26.04 -1.83
CA THR A 90 -4.22 27.48 -1.52
C THR A 90 -2.88 27.98 -0.99
N ILE A 91 -1.93 27.07 -0.75
CA ILE A 91 -0.63 27.36 -0.16
C ILE A 91 0.51 26.79 -1.01
N GLU A 92 1.71 27.29 -0.77
CA GLU A 92 2.95 26.82 -1.37
C GLU A 92 4.12 27.02 -0.40
N LEU A 93 5.25 26.40 -0.71
CA LEU A 93 6.47 26.54 0.07
C LEU A 93 7.55 27.20 -0.79
N GLU A 94 8.00 28.38 -0.42
CA GLU A 94 9.14 29.06 -1.05
C GLU A 94 10.45 28.45 -0.52
N ALA A 95 11.14 27.67 -1.36
CA ALA A 95 12.32 26.92 -0.97
C ALA A 95 13.49 27.83 -0.59
N LYS A 96 14.12 27.54 0.54
CA LYS A 96 15.37 28.17 1.01
C LYS A 96 16.55 27.20 0.95
N SER A 97 16.31 25.91 1.14
CA SER A 97 17.30 24.85 0.92
C SER A 97 16.64 23.59 0.39
N VAL A 98 17.43 22.81 -0.35
CA VAL A 98 17.02 21.50 -0.88
C VAL A 98 18.15 20.49 -0.65
N ASP A 99 17.84 19.39 0.01
CA ASP A 99 18.73 18.25 0.20
C ASP A 99 18.24 17.07 -0.65
N ILE A 100 19.08 16.58 -1.55
CA ILE A 100 18.81 15.37 -2.33
C ILE A 100 19.10 14.15 -1.45
N LEU A 101 18.05 13.42 -1.08
CA LEU A 101 18.13 12.23 -0.21
C LEU A 101 18.37 10.95 -1.02
N GLY A 102 17.86 10.91 -2.25
CA GLY A 102 17.91 9.72 -3.09
C GLY A 102 17.96 10.08 -4.57
N GLU A 103 19.03 9.61 -5.22
CA GLU A 103 19.32 9.87 -6.62
C GLU A 103 18.52 9.01 -7.61
N VAL A 104 18.32 9.54 -8.80
CA VAL A 104 17.75 8.82 -9.95
C VAL A 104 18.85 8.61 -11.00
N TYR A 105 19.43 7.42 -10.97
CA TYR A 105 20.60 7.06 -11.78
C TYR A 105 20.28 6.76 -13.24
N THR A 106 19.07 6.28 -13.52
CA THR A 106 18.65 5.86 -14.86
C THR A 106 17.32 6.50 -15.22
N GLN A 107 17.09 6.68 -16.52
CA GLN A 107 15.79 7.09 -17.02
C GLN A 107 14.70 6.12 -16.53
N LEU A 108 13.57 6.69 -16.09
CA LEU A 108 12.45 5.90 -15.61
C LEU A 108 11.82 5.09 -16.75
N PRO A 109 11.36 3.86 -16.49
CA PRO A 109 10.72 3.02 -17.50
C PRO A 109 9.35 3.55 -17.95
N PHE A 110 8.74 4.43 -17.15
CA PHE A 110 7.48 5.13 -17.44
C PHE A 110 7.31 6.32 -16.48
N GLU A 111 6.41 7.23 -16.81
CA GLU A 111 5.96 8.26 -15.86
C GLU A 111 5.02 7.65 -14.82
N VAL A 112 5.29 7.93 -13.54
CA VAL A 112 4.53 7.36 -12.41
C VAL A 112 3.05 7.73 -12.48
N MET A 113 2.72 8.97 -12.89
CA MET A 113 1.34 9.47 -12.90
C MET A 113 0.45 8.77 -13.93
N THR A 114 1.00 8.38 -15.07
CA THR A 114 0.31 7.68 -16.16
C THR A 114 0.64 6.19 -16.20
N SER A 115 1.24 5.63 -15.13
CA SER A 115 1.70 4.25 -15.11
C SER A 115 0.61 3.23 -15.49
N LYS A 116 -0.66 3.51 -15.20
CA LYS A 116 -1.80 2.66 -15.57
C LYS A 116 -2.06 2.52 -17.08
N GLU A 117 -1.55 3.45 -17.88
CA GLU A 117 -1.65 3.42 -19.36
C GLU A 117 -0.51 2.59 -19.98
N VAL A 118 0.48 2.21 -19.17
CA VAL A 118 1.61 1.38 -19.56
C VAL A 118 1.20 -0.09 -19.56
N ARG A 119 1.83 -0.89 -20.42
CA ARG A 119 1.67 -2.34 -20.43
C ARG A 119 1.94 -2.95 -19.06
N GLU A 120 1.09 -3.92 -18.68
CA GLU A 120 1.12 -4.55 -17.36
C GLU A 120 2.44 -5.25 -17.05
N ASP A 121 3.06 -5.92 -18.02
CA ASP A 121 4.33 -6.62 -17.84
C ASP A 121 5.46 -5.68 -17.41
N VAL A 122 5.51 -4.47 -17.97
CA VAL A 122 6.46 -3.43 -17.56
C VAL A 122 6.14 -2.92 -16.16
N ARG A 123 4.86 -2.69 -15.85
CA ARG A 123 4.42 -2.24 -14.52
C ARG A 123 4.74 -3.26 -13.43
N LEU A 124 4.57 -4.56 -13.71
CA LEU A 124 4.89 -5.63 -12.77
C LEU A 124 6.41 -5.79 -12.59
N LYS A 125 7.20 -5.65 -13.66
CA LYS A 125 8.67 -5.62 -13.58
C LYS A 125 9.18 -4.48 -12.69
N TYR A 126 8.55 -3.32 -12.76
CA TYR A 126 8.89 -2.13 -11.97
C TYR A 126 7.80 -1.80 -10.94
N ARG A 127 7.25 -2.83 -10.27
CA ARG A 127 6.09 -2.69 -9.38
C ARG A 127 6.29 -1.66 -8.29
N TYR A 128 7.51 -1.51 -7.80
CA TYR A 128 7.89 -0.51 -6.78
C TYR A 128 7.68 0.95 -7.26
N LEU A 129 7.80 1.22 -8.56
CA LEU A 129 7.44 2.52 -9.16
C LEU A 129 5.94 2.63 -9.41
N ASP A 130 5.29 1.57 -9.92
CA ASP A 130 3.84 1.57 -10.16
C ASP A 130 3.05 1.78 -8.85
N LEU A 131 3.55 1.27 -7.72
CA LEU A 131 2.97 1.51 -6.39
C LEU A 131 3.06 2.97 -5.92
N ARG A 132 3.86 3.82 -6.56
CA ARG A 132 3.87 5.28 -6.29
C ARG A 132 2.65 5.98 -6.91
N ASN A 133 2.07 5.42 -7.98
CA ASN A 133 0.86 5.95 -8.59
C ASN A 133 -0.29 5.97 -7.58
N GLN A 134 -0.98 7.11 -7.47
CA GLN A 134 -1.99 7.30 -6.42
C GLN A 134 -3.13 6.27 -6.51
N LYS A 135 -3.66 5.99 -7.71
CA LYS A 135 -4.75 5.02 -7.89
C LYS A 135 -4.34 3.60 -7.51
N VAL A 136 -3.09 3.22 -7.81
CA VAL A 136 -2.57 1.89 -7.44
C VAL A 136 -2.34 1.80 -5.94
N LYS A 137 -1.77 2.85 -5.34
CA LYS A 137 -1.56 2.99 -3.89
C LYS A 137 -2.88 2.93 -3.12
N ASP A 138 -3.90 3.64 -3.58
CA ASP A 138 -5.23 3.68 -2.97
C ASP A 138 -5.86 2.28 -2.90
N ASN A 139 -5.69 1.46 -3.95
CA ASN A 139 -6.17 0.07 -3.92
C ASN A 139 -5.49 -0.77 -2.83
N ILE A 140 -4.18 -0.58 -2.61
CA ILE A 140 -3.44 -1.30 -1.56
C ILE A 140 -3.85 -0.82 -0.17
N ILE A 141 -3.99 0.49 0.02
CA ILE A 141 -4.48 1.08 1.28
C ILE A 141 -5.91 0.60 1.56
N PHE A 142 -6.77 0.59 0.54
CA PHE A 142 -8.15 0.10 0.66
C PHE A 142 -8.18 -1.37 1.06
N ARG A 143 -7.38 -2.24 0.42
CA ARG A 143 -7.25 -3.65 0.82
C ARG A 143 -6.82 -3.79 2.29
N SER A 144 -5.87 -2.97 2.76
CA SER A 144 -5.46 -2.97 4.17
C SER A 144 -6.61 -2.58 5.12
N ARG A 145 -7.43 -1.59 4.74
CA ARG A 145 -8.60 -1.16 5.51
C ARG A 145 -9.69 -2.23 5.54
N VAL A 146 -9.96 -2.87 4.40
CA VAL A 146 -10.90 -4.01 4.31
C VAL A 146 -10.46 -5.12 5.26
N ILE A 147 -9.20 -5.56 5.21
CA ILE A 147 -8.70 -6.62 6.11
C ILE A 147 -8.83 -6.20 7.60
N SER A 148 -8.57 -4.93 7.92
CA SER A 148 -8.69 -4.43 9.29
C SER A 148 -10.16 -4.46 9.76
N PHE A 149 -11.08 -4.01 8.89
CA PHE A 149 -12.52 -4.05 9.13
C PHE A 149 -13.01 -5.49 9.34
N LEU A 150 -12.62 -6.43 8.47
CA LEU A 150 -12.99 -7.84 8.61
C LEU A 150 -12.53 -8.41 9.95
N ARG A 151 -11.30 -8.11 10.39
CA ARG A 151 -10.81 -8.56 11.70
C ARG A 151 -11.60 -7.96 12.86
N GLU A 152 -11.86 -6.66 12.81
CA GLU A 152 -12.63 -5.97 13.83
C GLU A 152 -14.05 -6.56 13.95
N LYS A 153 -14.75 -6.71 12.82
CA LYS A 153 -16.10 -7.28 12.77
C LYS A 153 -16.16 -8.70 13.30
N MET A 154 -15.27 -9.58 12.85
CA MET A 154 -15.23 -10.95 13.33
C MET A 154 -14.95 -11.01 14.84
N THR A 155 -14.06 -10.14 15.35
CA THR A 155 -13.77 -10.05 16.79
C THR A 155 -14.96 -9.54 17.59
N GLU A 156 -15.68 -8.50 17.11
CA GLU A 156 -16.92 -7.99 17.73
C GLU A 156 -17.99 -9.08 17.83
N MET A 157 -18.05 -9.98 16.84
CA MET A 157 -19.00 -11.10 16.77
C MET A 157 -18.57 -12.31 17.62
N GLY A 158 -17.45 -12.19 18.35
CA GLY A 158 -16.94 -13.18 19.29
C GLY A 158 -16.09 -14.28 18.66
N PHE A 159 -15.63 -14.11 17.41
CA PHE A 159 -14.69 -15.05 16.80
C PHE A 159 -13.26 -14.83 17.29
N LEU A 160 -12.50 -15.91 17.35
CA LEU A 160 -11.07 -15.88 17.70
C LEU A 160 -10.21 -16.00 16.44
N GLU A 161 -9.29 -15.05 16.22
CA GLU A 161 -8.29 -15.17 15.15
C GLU A 161 -7.22 -16.19 15.55
N ILE A 162 -7.23 -17.38 14.95
CA ILE A 162 -6.27 -18.45 15.27
C ILE A 162 -5.43 -18.75 14.02
N GLN A 163 -4.11 -18.76 14.16
CA GLN A 163 -3.21 -19.06 13.06
C GLN A 163 -3.04 -20.58 12.91
N THR A 164 -3.23 -21.07 11.69
CA THR A 164 -3.07 -22.49 11.34
C THR A 164 -1.75 -22.74 10.60
N PRO A 165 -1.18 -23.97 10.66
CA PRO A 165 0.06 -24.29 9.95
C PRO A 165 -0.04 -24.12 8.43
N ILE A 166 1.06 -23.67 7.80
CA ILE A 166 1.20 -23.57 6.34
C ILE A 166 1.90 -24.80 5.74
N LEU A 167 2.75 -25.49 6.50
CA LEU A 167 3.42 -26.71 6.04
C LEU A 167 2.65 -27.93 6.55
N CYS A 168 1.81 -28.47 5.68
CA CYS A 168 0.80 -29.47 6.02
C CYS A 168 1.08 -30.81 5.34
N ALA A 169 0.30 -31.83 5.70
CA ALA A 169 0.16 -32.99 4.82
C ALA A 169 -0.70 -32.61 3.62
N SER A 170 -0.53 -33.29 2.49
CA SER A 170 -1.41 -33.12 1.34
C SER A 170 -2.85 -33.46 1.75
N SER A 171 -3.77 -32.54 1.49
CA SER A 171 -5.20 -32.76 1.68
C SER A 171 -5.79 -33.34 0.38
N PRO A 172 -6.79 -34.21 0.43
CA PRO A 172 -7.53 -34.64 -0.76
C PRO A 172 -8.47 -33.54 -1.29
N GLU A 173 -8.12 -32.26 -1.08
CA GLU A 173 -8.85 -31.11 -1.63
C GLU A 173 -8.57 -31.07 -3.14
N GLY A 174 -9.62 -30.93 -3.94
CA GLY A 174 -9.62 -31.36 -5.35
C GLY A 174 -8.65 -30.65 -6.31
N ALA A 175 -7.91 -29.62 -5.89
CA ALA A 175 -6.87 -28.99 -6.70
C ALA A 175 -5.48 -29.63 -6.46
N ARG A 176 -4.48 -29.21 -7.23
CA ARG A 176 -3.09 -29.64 -7.01
C ARG A 176 -2.44 -28.81 -5.92
N ASP A 177 -1.69 -29.48 -5.06
CA ASP A 177 -0.91 -28.84 -3.99
C ASP A 177 0.45 -28.35 -4.50
N TYR A 178 0.89 -27.20 -4.01
CA TYR A 178 2.32 -26.89 -3.99
C TYR A 178 3.03 -27.75 -2.96
N ILE A 179 4.13 -28.39 -3.37
CA ILE A 179 4.91 -29.26 -2.50
C ILE A 179 6.21 -28.59 -2.04
N VAL A 180 6.59 -28.82 -0.79
CA VAL A 180 7.84 -28.34 -0.20
C VAL A 180 8.67 -29.55 0.25
N PRO A 181 9.81 -29.84 -0.39
CA PRO A 181 10.63 -31.00 -0.04
C PRO A 181 11.22 -30.88 1.36
N SER A 182 11.15 -31.96 2.15
CA SER A 182 11.74 -31.98 3.48
C SER A 182 13.23 -32.30 3.42
N ARG A 183 14.07 -31.36 3.87
CA ARG A 183 15.50 -31.63 4.06
C ARG A 183 15.75 -32.73 5.11
N LYS A 184 14.93 -32.77 6.17
CA LYS A 184 15.08 -33.69 7.30
C LYS A 184 14.58 -35.09 6.96
N TYR A 185 13.41 -35.18 6.32
CA TYR A 185 12.77 -36.45 5.99
C TYR A 185 12.93 -36.74 4.49
N LYS A 186 14.04 -37.38 4.13
CA LYS A 186 14.36 -37.69 2.71
C LYS A 186 13.20 -38.43 2.03
N GLY A 187 12.85 -37.97 0.84
CA GLY A 187 11.74 -38.53 0.04
C GLY A 187 10.34 -38.13 0.49
N LYS A 188 10.21 -37.29 1.54
CA LYS A 188 8.92 -36.74 1.99
C LYS A 188 8.78 -35.26 1.65
N PHE A 189 7.54 -34.85 1.46
CA PHE A 189 7.16 -33.48 1.11
C PHE A 189 6.08 -32.99 2.09
N TYR A 190 6.10 -31.69 2.36
CA TYR A 190 4.94 -30.98 2.87
C TYR A 190 4.11 -30.47 1.69
N ALA A 191 2.85 -30.17 1.94
CA ALA A 191 1.97 -29.46 1.02
C ALA A 191 1.62 -28.08 1.62
N LEU A 192 1.46 -27.08 0.76
CA LEU A 192 0.86 -25.79 1.14
C LEU A 192 -0.68 -25.94 1.10
N PRO A 193 -1.42 -25.41 2.09
CA PRO A 193 -2.86 -25.64 2.21
C PRO A 193 -3.64 -24.88 1.13
N GLN A 194 -4.66 -25.54 0.55
CA GLN A 194 -5.61 -24.88 -0.34
C GLN A 194 -6.68 -24.09 0.43
N ALA A 195 -6.93 -24.51 1.67
CA ALA A 195 -7.69 -23.83 2.72
C ALA A 195 -7.30 -24.43 4.09
N PRO A 196 -7.56 -23.76 5.22
CA PRO A 196 -7.32 -24.33 6.56
C PRO A 196 -8.44 -25.31 6.99
N GLN A 197 -9.08 -26.01 6.05
CA GLN A 197 -10.30 -26.80 6.26
C GLN A 197 -10.15 -27.88 7.33
N GLN A 198 -9.06 -28.63 7.30
CA GLN A 198 -8.82 -29.67 8.32
C GLN A 198 -8.55 -29.04 9.70
N TYR A 199 -7.83 -27.91 9.74
CA TYR A 199 -7.47 -27.26 11.00
C TYR A 199 -8.66 -26.59 11.68
N LYS A 200 -9.53 -25.90 10.93
CA LYS A 200 -10.73 -25.28 11.51
C LYS A 200 -11.68 -26.32 12.09
N GLN A 201 -11.82 -27.47 11.43
CA GLN A 201 -12.59 -28.60 11.96
C GLN A 201 -11.96 -29.19 13.24
N LEU A 202 -10.62 -29.33 13.28
CA LEU A 202 -9.92 -29.75 14.49
C LEU A 202 -10.14 -28.77 15.65
N LEU A 203 -10.18 -27.47 15.38
CA LEU A 203 -10.48 -26.45 16.40
C LEU A 203 -11.90 -26.62 16.95
N MET A 204 -12.90 -26.84 16.08
CA MET A 204 -14.28 -27.09 16.53
C MET A 204 -14.36 -28.35 17.42
N VAL A 205 -13.72 -29.46 17.00
CA VAL A 205 -13.66 -30.70 17.80
C VAL A 205 -12.92 -30.49 19.13
N SER A 206 -11.97 -29.55 19.19
CA SER A 206 -11.20 -29.24 20.39
C SER A 206 -11.93 -28.31 21.37
N GLY A 207 -13.17 -27.89 21.05
CA GLY A 207 -13.99 -27.04 21.92
C GLY A 207 -13.84 -25.54 21.69
N PHE A 208 -13.19 -25.11 20.60
CA PHE A 208 -13.27 -23.71 20.17
C PHE A 208 -14.63 -23.48 19.52
N ASP A 209 -15.37 -22.48 20.01
CA ASP A 209 -16.74 -22.24 19.57
C ASP A 209 -16.83 -21.46 18.24
N LYS A 210 -15.98 -20.43 18.08
CA LYS A 210 -15.97 -19.55 16.91
C LYS A 210 -14.54 -19.22 16.48
N TYR A 211 -14.19 -19.63 15.28
CA TYR A 211 -12.85 -19.47 14.70
C TYR A 211 -12.90 -18.59 13.46
N PHE A 212 -11.91 -17.72 13.29
CA PHE A 212 -11.63 -17.13 11.99
C PHE A 212 -10.13 -16.98 11.71
N GLN A 213 -9.78 -16.81 10.44
CA GLN A 213 -8.43 -16.47 10.01
C GLN A 213 -8.48 -15.75 8.65
N VAL A 214 -7.68 -14.70 8.49
CA VAL A 214 -7.32 -14.21 7.14
C VAL A 214 -6.17 -15.08 6.64
N ALA A 215 -6.51 -16.23 6.07
CA ALA A 215 -5.59 -17.33 5.79
C ALA A 215 -4.93 -17.18 4.41
N PRO A 216 -3.60 -17.37 4.30
CA PRO A 216 -2.95 -17.58 3.01
C PRO A 216 -3.28 -18.99 2.49
N CYS A 217 -3.72 -19.06 1.25
CA CYS A 217 -4.15 -20.29 0.57
C CYS A 217 -3.40 -20.44 -0.75
N PHE A 218 -3.11 -21.68 -1.12
CA PHE A 218 -2.25 -22.00 -2.25
C PHE A 218 -2.89 -23.04 -3.16
N ARG A 219 -2.90 -22.80 -4.48
CA ARG A 219 -3.45 -23.74 -5.46
C ARG A 219 -2.57 -23.77 -6.70
N ASP A 220 -2.05 -24.94 -7.06
CA ASP A 220 -1.24 -25.15 -8.26
C ASP A 220 -2.13 -25.38 -9.50
N GLU A 221 -2.90 -24.34 -9.82
CA GLU A 221 -3.83 -24.29 -10.95
C GLU A 221 -3.39 -23.25 -11.98
N ASP A 222 -3.84 -23.45 -13.22
CA ASP A 222 -3.61 -22.48 -14.29
C ASP A 222 -4.24 -21.12 -13.93
N ALA A 223 -3.45 -20.06 -14.07
CA ALA A 223 -3.91 -18.70 -13.84
C ALA A 223 -5.03 -18.32 -14.82
N ARG A 224 -5.97 -17.51 -14.34
CA ARG A 224 -7.04 -16.87 -15.14
C ARG A 224 -7.15 -15.41 -14.73
N ALA A 225 -7.93 -14.63 -15.47
CA ALA A 225 -8.08 -13.19 -15.21
C ALA A 225 -8.48 -12.86 -13.76
N ASP A 226 -9.25 -13.73 -13.11
CA ASP A 226 -9.75 -13.62 -11.73
C ASP A 226 -9.07 -14.60 -10.75
N ARG A 227 -8.09 -15.38 -11.22
CA ARG A 227 -7.40 -16.40 -10.44
C ARG A 227 -5.92 -16.11 -10.39
N SER A 228 -5.50 -15.56 -9.25
CA SER A 228 -4.08 -15.36 -8.95
C SER A 228 -3.34 -16.70 -9.02
N PRO A 229 -2.22 -16.80 -9.76
CA PRO A 229 -1.38 -17.98 -9.72
C PRO A 229 -0.76 -18.13 -8.33
N GLY A 230 -0.70 -19.35 -7.82
CA GLY A 230 0.09 -19.64 -6.64
C GLY A 230 -0.65 -19.41 -5.34
N GLU A 231 -0.85 -18.14 -4.98
CA GLU A 231 -1.31 -17.72 -3.66
C GLU A 231 -2.45 -16.70 -3.71
N PHE A 232 -3.32 -16.78 -2.70
CA PHE A 232 -4.39 -15.83 -2.43
C PHE A 232 -4.73 -15.85 -0.94
N TYR A 233 -5.50 -14.88 -0.47
CA TYR A 233 -5.94 -14.82 0.92
C TYR A 233 -7.46 -15.03 0.97
N GLN A 234 -7.90 -15.78 1.98
CA GLN A 234 -9.32 -15.98 2.28
C GLN A 234 -9.63 -15.48 3.68
N LEU A 235 -10.81 -14.88 3.86
CA LEU A 235 -11.43 -14.86 5.17
C LEU A 235 -12.07 -16.23 5.37
N ASP A 236 -11.46 -17.06 6.21
CA ASP A 236 -11.99 -18.36 6.56
C ASP A 236 -12.53 -18.32 7.98
N PHE A 237 -13.72 -18.88 8.21
CA PHE A 237 -14.34 -18.95 9.52
C PHE A 237 -15.11 -20.25 9.71
N GLU A 238 -15.31 -20.63 10.97
CA GLU A 238 -16.02 -21.85 11.37
C GLU A 238 -16.69 -21.64 12.73
N MET A 239 -17.83 -22.31 12.95
CA MET A 239 -18.62 -22.21 14.17
C MET A 239 -19.05 -23.61 14.65
N SER A 240 -18.95 -23.85 15.95
CA SER A 240 -19.51 -25.02 16.61
C SER A 240 -21.02 -24.84 16.84
N PHE A 241 -21.78 -25.94 16.79
CA PHE A 241 -23.22 -25.97 17.08
C PHE A 241 -24.09 -24.97 16.28
N ALA A 242 -23.61 -24.50 15.13
CA ALA A 242 -24.31 -23.56 14.27
C ALA A 242 -25.19 -24.27 13.24
N THR A 243 -26.35 -23.69 12.94
CA THR A 243 -27.15 -24.08 11.77
C THR A 243 -26.65 -23.35 10.52
N GLN A 244 -27.12 -23.76 9.34
CA GLN A 244 -26.83 -23.05 8.09
C GLN A 244 -27.23 -21.57 8.16
N GLU A 245 -28.40 -21.28 8.74
CA GLU A 245 -28.92 -19.92 8.86
C GLU A 245 -28.04 -19.05 9.77
N ASP A 246 -27.48 -19.64 10.83
CA ASP A 246 -26.56 -18.92 11.70
C ASP A 246 -25.27 -18.53 10.95
N VAL A 247 -24.72 -19.44 10.13
CA VAL A 247 -23.54 -19.18 9.30
C VAL A 247 -23.81 -18.09 8.26
N PHE A 248 -24.97 -18.12 7.60
CA PHE A 248 -25.35 -17.09 6.62
C PHE A 248 -25.45 -15.70 7.24
N LYS A 249 -26.07 -15.58 8.43
CA LYS A 249 -26.12 -14.29 9.15
C LYS A 249 -24.74 -13.72 9.42
N ILE A 250 -23.76 -14.55 9.75
CA ILE A 250 -22.37 -14.09 9.91
C ILE A 250 -21.81 -13.58 8.58
N GLY A 251 -21.99 -14.34 7.50
CA GLY A 251 -21.49 -13.97 6.18
C GLY A 251 -22.19 -12.76 5.55
N GLU A 252 -23.41 -12.44 5.96
CA GLU A 252 -24.16 -11.25 5.51
C GLU A 252 -23.80 -9.99 6.29
N GLU A 253 -23.42 -10.13 7.56
CA GLU A 253 -23.01 -9.02 8.44
C GLU A 253 -21.58 -8.52 8.12
N VAL A 254 -20.74 -9.39 7.54
CA VAL A 254 -19.31 -9.16 7.26
C VAL A 254 -19.07 -8.79 5.80
#